data_AF-A0A2G2LJ29-F1
#
_entry.id   AF-A0A2G2LJ29-F1
#
_cell.length_a   1.000
_cell.length_b   1.000
_cell.length_c   1.000
_cell.angle_alpha   90.00
_cell.angle_beta   90.00
_cell.angle_gamma   90.00
#
_symmetry.space_group_name_H-M   'P 1'
#
loop_
_entity.id
_entity.type
_entity.pdbx_description
1 polymer ?
#
loop_
_entity_poly.entity_id
_entity_poly.type
_entity_poly.pdbx_seq_one_letter_code
_entity_poly.pdbx_strand_id
1 'polypeptide(L)'
;MTDKTALKLWLHLAKTSALLQNEITGRFRAHYGQSLARFDVLSQLARAETQTLSIRALSASLIASSGNITRLLDRMQAEGLLSRSPAPHDRRSTLVCLTSAGASLFEGMAKDHEIWVGEMLANMPQSTQQELLDGLLRLQNNFVK
;
A
#
# COMPACT_ATOMS: atom_id res chain seq x y z
N MET A 1 7.21 5.57 39.79
CA MET A 1 6.33 6.00 38.67
C MET A 1 6.59 5.07 37.51
N THR A 2 5.58 4.33 37.05
CA THR A 2 5.73 3.45 35.88
C THR A 2 6.05 4.31 34.67
N ASP A 3 7.17 4.04 34.02
CA ASP A 3 7.55 4.70 32.77
C ASP A 3 6.45 4.45 31.73
N LYS A 4 5.76 5.53 31.32
CA LYS A 4 4.64 5.49 30.34
C LYS A 4 5.11 5.76 28.92
N THR A 5 6.42 5.75 28.66
CA THR A 5 7.00 6.07 27.35
C THR A 5 6.49 5.15 26.25
N ALA A 6 6.44 3.83 26.50
CA ALA A 6 5.91 2.87 25.52
C ALA A 6 4.45 3.14 25.13
N LEU A 7 3.60 3.48 26.10
CA LEU A 7 2.18 3.81 25.85
C LEU A 7 2.04 5.11 25.05
N LYS A 8 2.81 6.15 25.40
CA LYS A 8 2.83 7.42 24.65
C LYS A 8 3.28 7.19 23.21
N LEU A 9 4.36 6.44 23.01
CA LEU A 9 4.89 6.09 21.69
C LEU A 9 3.82 5.40 20.84
N TRP A 10 3.16 4.38 21.37
CA TRP A 10 2.08 3.68 20.66
C TRP A 10 0.93 4.62 20.26
N LEU A 11 0.44 5.46 21.18
CA LEU A 11 -0.64 6.41 20.89
C LEU A 11 -0.26 7.40 19.78
N HIS A 12 0.95 7.94 19.83
CA HIS A 12 1.45 8.86 18.80
C HIS A 12 1.66 8.15 17.47
N LEU A 13 2.20 6.93 17.46
CA LEU A 13 2.37 6.14 16.25
C LEU A 13 1.02 5.85 15.56
N ALA A 14 0.03 5.41 16.33
CA ALA A 14 -1.32 5.14 15.83
C ALA A 14 -1.98 6.41 15.26
N LYS A 15 -1.92 7.52 16.00
CA LYS A 15 -2.49 8.81 15.57
C LYS A 15 -1.80 9.34 14.31
N THR A 16 -0.48 9.34 14.28
CA THR A 16 0.31 9.85 13.13
C THR A 16 0.07 9.00 11.89
N SER A 17 0.05 7.67 12.03
CA SER A 17 -0.28 6.76 10.93
C SER A 17 -1.66 7.04 10.34
N ALA A 18 -2.68 7.23 11.19
CA ALA A 18 -4.03 7.56 10.73
C ALA A 18 -4.09 8.91 10.01
N LEU A 19 -3.39 9.94 10.50
CA LEU A 19 -3.33 11.26 9.85
C LEU A 19 -2.71 11.17 8.46
N LEU A 20 -1.57 10.49 8.33
CA LEU A 20 -0.88 10.29 7.05
C LEU A 20 -1.75 9.50 6.06
N GLN A 21 -2.37 8.41 6.51
CA GLN A 21 -3.26 7.60 5.65
C GLN A 21 -4.48 8.39 5.16
N ASN A 22 -5.07 9.22 6.02
CA ASN A 22 -6.22 10.05 5.66
C ASN A 22 -5.85 11.10 4.61
N GLU A 23 -4.71 11.77 4.79
CA GLU A 23 -4.21 12.76 3.83
C GLU A 23 -3.92 12.10 2.47
N ILE A 24 -3.16 11.00 2.45
CA ILE A 24 -2.84 10.25 1.22
C ILE A 24 -4.13 9.76 0.53
N THR A 25 -5.09 9.23 1.29
CA THR A 25 -6.38 8.79 0.75
C THR A 25 -7.17 9.95 0.15
N GLY A 26 -7.16 11.11 0.79
CA GLY A 26 -7.77 12.34 0.29
C GLY A 26 -7.17 12.76 -1.05
N ARG A 27 -5.84 12.75 -1.16
CA ARG A 27 -5.13 13.12 -2.38
C ARG A 27 -5.36 12.14 -3.52
N PHE A 28 -5.32 10.82 -3.29
CA PHE A 28 -5.65 9.85 -4.33
C PHE A 28 -7.08 10.03 -4.85
N ARG A 29 -8.04 10.32 -3.96
CA ARG A 29 -9.42 10.58 -4.36
C ARG A 29 -9.52 11.86 -5.19
N ALA A 30 -8.87 12.94 -4.76
CA ALA A 30 -8.97 14.24 -5.42
C ALA A 30 -8.28 14.26 -6.79
N HIS A 31 -7.09 13.68 -6.90
CA HIS A 31 -6.27 13.76 -8.12
C HIS A 31 -6.56 12.65 -9.14
N TYR A 32 -6.98 11.47 -8.68
CA TYR A 32 -7.15 10.29 -9.55
C TYR A 32 -8.54 9.65 -9.47
N GLY A 33 -9.40 10.07 -8.54
CA GLY A 33 -10.63 9.34 -8.24
C GLY A 33 -10.38 7.94 -7.68
N GLN A 34 -9.16 7.67 -7.19
CA GLN A 34 -8.74 6.34 -6.72
C GLN A 34 -8.78 6.26 -5.19
N SER A 35 -8.92 5.03 -4.68
CA SER A 35 -8.77 4.75 -3.25
C SER A 35 -7.37 4.20 -2.94
N LEU A 36 -6.90 4.39 -1.71
CA LEU A 36 -5.61 3.82 -1.28
C LEU A 36 -5.52 2.30 -1.48
N ALA A 37 -6.61 1.55 -1.29
CA ALA A 37 -6.63 0.10 -1.56
C ALA A 37 -6.40 -0.26 -3.04
N ARG A 38 -6.82 0.59 -3.98
CA ARG A 38 -6.59 0.38 -5.43
C ARG A 38 -5.15 0.68 -5.80
N PHE A 39 -4.62 1.78 -5.26
CA PHE A 39 -3.20 2.10 -5.36
C PHE A 39 -2.33 0.95 -4.81
N ASP A 40 -2.66 0.42 -3.63
CA ASP A 40 -1.92 -0.65 -3.00
C ASP A 40 -1.95 -1.95 -3.83
N VAL A 41 -3.12 -2.34 -4.38
CA VAL A 41 -3.20 -3.47 -5.33
C VAL A 41 -2.24 -3.30 -6.51
N LEU A 42 -2.27 -2.13 -7.16
CA LEU A 42 -1.40 -1.88 -8.32
C LEU A 42 0.08 -1.84 -7.91
N SER A 43 0.40 -1.29 -6.74
CA SER A 43 1.74 -1.28 -6.16
C SER A 43 2.29 -2.69 -5.92
N GLN A 44 1.50 -3.57 -5.29
CA GLN A 44 1.94 -4.95 -5.05
C GLN A 44 2.19 -5.70 -6.36
N LEU A 45 1.32 -5.52 -7.35
CA LEU A 45 1.50 -6.12 -8.68
C LEU A 45 2.73 -5.54 -9.38
N ALA A 46 2.90 -4.22 -9.43
CA ALA A 46 4.03 -3.57 -10.09
C ALA A 46 5.39 -3.95 -9.48
N ARG A 47 5.43 -4.26 -8.17
CA ARG A 47 6.64 -4.73 -7.47
C ARG A 47 6.92 -6.22 -7.68
N ALA A 48 5.94 -7.02 -8.10
CA ALA A 48 6.14 -8.42 -8.39
C ALA A 48 6.96 -8.57 -9.68
N GLU A 49 7.95 -9.47 -9.68
CA GLU A 49 8.87 -9.67 -10.81
C GLU A 49 8.15 -9.91 -12.15
N THR A 50 7.00 -10.60 -12.12
CA THR A 50 6.19 -10.94 -13.30
C THR A 50 4.95 -10.07 -13.45
N GLN A 51 4.83 -9.02 -12.64
CA GLN A 51 3.62 -8.19 -12.50
C GLN A 51 2.34 -8.98 -12.23
N THR A 52 2.51 -10.20 -11.72
CA THR A 52 1.45 -11.19 -11.54
C THR A 52 1.53 -11.75 -10.14
N LEU A 53 0.40 -11.78 -9.44
CA LEU A 53 0.27 -12.39 -8.12
C LEU A 53 -0.99 -13.25 -8.06
N SER A 54 -0.96 -14.32 -7.28
CA SER A 54 -2.21 -15.00 -6.90
C SER A 54 -3.05 -14.08 -6.01
N ILE A 55 -4.38 -14.21 -6.04
CA ILE A 55 -5.26 -13.45 -5.13
C ILE A 55 -4.85 -13.67 -3.66
N ARG A 56 -4.41 -14.88 -3.31
CA ARG A 56 -3.93 -15.20 -1.96
C ARG A 56 -2.68 -14.41 -1.60
N ALA A 57 -1.67 -14.40 -2.47
CA ALA A 57 -0.44 -13.64 -2.25
C ALA A 57 -0.74 -12.15 -2.17
N LEU A 58 -1.52 -11.63 -3.13
CA LEU A 58 -1.93 -10.24 -3.15
C LEU A 58 -2.64 -9.84 -1.85
N SER A 59 -3.62 -10.63 -1.38
CA SER A 59 -4.34 -10.37 -0.13
C SER A 59 -3.45 -10.34 1.10
N ALA A 60 -2.41 -11.18 1.13
CA ALA A 60 -1.47 -11.23 2.24
C ALA A 60 -0.51 -10.03 2.27
N SER A 61 -0.30 -9.36 1.14
CA SER A 61 0.62 -8.24 0.98
C SER A 61 -0.04 -6.87 1.06
N LEU A 62 -1.38 -6.77 1.04
CA LEU A 62 -2.07 -5.48 1.12
C LEU A 62 -1.87 -4.83 2.49
N ILE A 63 -1.41 -3.58 2.46
CA ILE A 63 -1.31 -2.66 3.58
C ILE A 63 -2.68 -2.04 3.86
N ALA A 64 -3.41 -1.66 2.81
CA ALA A 64 -4.76 -1.13 2.90
C ALA A 64 -5.78 -2.26 2.83
N SER A 65 -6.34 -2.63 3.98
CA SER A 65 -7.38 -3.66 4.03
C SER A 65 -8.60 -3.26 3.19
N SER A 66 -8.93 -4.08 2.20
CA SER A 66 -10.25 -4.07 1.61
C SER A 66 -10.98 -5.31 2.10
N GLY A 67 -12.02 -5.12 2.94
CA GLY A 67 -12.83 -6.23 3.47
C GLY A 67 -13.53 -7.08 2.40
N ASN A 68 -13.36 -6.74 1.12
CA ASN A 68 -13.77 -7.54 -0.03
C ASN A 68 -12.81 -7.30 -1.21
N ILE A 69 -11.63 -7.91 -1.15
CA ILE A 69 -10.62 -7.83 -2.22
C ILE A 69 -11.17 -8.34 -3.56
N THR A 70 -11.99 -9.39 -3.57
CA THR A 70 -12.58 -9.94 -4.80
C THR A 70 -13.38 -8.87 -5.54
N ARG A 71 -14.31 -8.19 -4.86
CA ARG A 71 -15.10 -7.10 -5.45
C ARG A 71 -14.24 -5.90 -5.86
N LEU A 72 -13.13 -5.67 -5.16
CA LEU A 72 -12.16 -4.65 -5.55
C LEU A 72 -11.54 -4.98 -6.91
N LEU A 73 -10.95 -6.16 -7.06
CA LEU A 73 -10.31 -6.50 -8.32
C LEU A 73 -11.33 -6.75 -9.44
N ASP A 74 -12.58 -7.13 -9.15
CA ASP A 74 -13.63 -7.26 -10.17
C ASP A 74 -13.87 -5.92 -10.86
N ARG A 75 -13.98 -4.84 -10.08
CA ARG A 75 -14.14 -3.47 -10.61
C ARG A 75 -12.91 -3.02 -11.38
N MET A 76 -11.72 -3.24 -10.83
CA MET A 76 -10.47 -2.88 -11.51
C MET A 76 -10.28 -3.66 -12.81
N GLN A 77 -10.74 -4.91 -12.88
CA GLN A 77 -10.75 -5.70 -14.12
C GLN A 77 -11.75 -5.13 -15.13
N ALA A 78 -12.96 -4.78 -14.69
CA ALA A 78 -13.97 -4.17 -15.55
C ALA A 78 -13.52 -2.82 -16.13
N GLU A 79 -12.68 -2.09 -15.39
CA GLU A 79 -12.04 -0.85 -15.82
C GLU A 79 -10.76 -1.09 -16.65
N GLY A 80 -10.39 -2.34 -16.90
CA GLY A 80 -9.25 -2.70 -17.75
C GLY A 80 -7.88 -2.46 -17.12
N LEU A 81 -7.80 -2.24 -15.81
CA LEU A 81 -6.52 -1.97 -15.12
C LEU A 81 -5.75 -3.26 -14.82
N LEU A 82 -6.46 -4.38 -14.68
CA LEU A 82 -5.87 -5.68 -14.43
C LEU A 82 -6.60 -6.76 -15.22
N SER A 83 -5.95 -7.90 -15.38
CA SER A 83 -6.53 -9.12 -15.94
C SER A 83 -6.45 -10.24 -14.91
N ARG A 84 -7.32 -11.24 -15.06
CA ARG A 84 -7.30 -12.44 -14.24
C ARG A 84 -7.28 -13.69 -15.11
N SER A 85 -6.51 -14.68 -14.69
CA SER A 85 -6.40 -15.97 -15.36
C SER A 85 -6.27 -17.12 -14.35
N PRO A 86 -6.71 -18.34 -14.70
CA PRO A 86 -6.42 -19.52 -13.87
C PRO A 86 -4.90 -19.76 -13.81
N ALA A 87 -4.39 -20.20 -12.66
CA ALA A 87 -2.98 -20.57 -12.57
C ALA A 87 -2.70 -21.82 -13.43
N PRO A 88 -1.55 -21.89 -14.14
CA PRO A 88 -1.24 -23.00 -15.05
C PRO A 88 -1.26 -24.39 -14.40
N HIS A 89 -0.88 -24.47 -13.12
CA HIS A 89 -0.72 -25.72 -12.38
C HIS A 89 -1.82 -25.95 -11.33
N ASP A 90 -2.71 -24.97 -11.11
CA ASP A 90 -3.85 -25.08 -10.21
C ASP A 90 -5.00 -24.19 -10.68
N ARG A 91 -5.97 -24.78 -11.37
CA ARG A 91 -7.16 -24.06 -11.88
C ARG A 91 -8.05 -23.49 -10.78
N ARG A 92 -7.87 -23.91 -9.52
CA ARG A 92 -8.58 -23.33 -8.36
C ARG A 92 -7.93 -22.03 -7.89
N SER A 93 -6.68 -21.78 -8.28
CA SER A 93 -5.97 -20.53 -8.02
C SER A 93 -6.18 -19.56 -9.18
N THR A 94 -6.47 -18.30 -8.83
CA THR A 94 -6.58 -17.20 -9.80
C THR A 94 -5.37 -16.30 -9.66
N LEU A 95 -4.71 -16.07 -10.80
CA LEU A 95 -3.67 -15.07 -10.97
C LEU A 95 -4.30 -13.74 -11.37
N VAL A 96 -3.73 -12.67 -10.84
CA VAL A 96 -4.06 -11.27 -11.14
C VAL A 96 -2.82 -10.67 -11.77
N CYS A 97 -2.97 -10.10 -12.96
CA CYS A 97 -1.87 -9.51 -13.71
C CYS A 97 -2.17 -8.05 -14.03
N LEU A 98 -1.16 -7.19 -13.91
CA LEU A 98 -1.24 -5.79 -14.30
C LEU A 98 -1.38 -5.69 -15.82
N THR A 99 -2.29 -4.83 -16.29
CA THR A 99 -2.32 -4.47 -17.72
C THR A 99 -1.40 -3.28 -17.98
N SER A 100 -1.17 -2.96 -19.26
CA SER A 100 -0.49 -1.70 -19.63
C SER A 100 -1.20 -0.46 -19.08
N ALA A 101 -2.54 -0.42 -19.16
CA ALA A 101 -3.32 0.69 -18.62
C ALA A 101 -3.19 0.81 -17.08
N GLY A 102 -3.20 -0.33 -16.38
CA GLY A 102 -2.96 -0.37 -14.94
C GLY A 102 -1.54 0.07 -14.56
N ALA A 103 -0.54 -0.33 -15.34
CA ALA A 103 0.85 0.06 -15.14
C ALA A 103 1.04 1.57 -15.33
N SER A 104 0.54 2.14 -16.42
CA SER A 104 0.64 3.58 -16.67
C SER A 104 -0.10 4.41 -15.62
N LEU A 105 -1.28 3.95 -15.17
CA LEU A 105 -2.00 4.61 -14.07
C LEU A 105 -1.19 4.55 -12.77
N PHE A 106 -0.61 3.39 -12.45
CA PHE A 106 0.21 3.22 -11.27
C PHE A 106 1.45 4.11 -11.29
N GLU A 107 2.19 4.17 -12.41
CA GLU A 107 3.39 5.00 -12.53
C GLU A 107 3.09 6.48 -12.24
N GLY A 108 1.99 7.01 -12.80
CA GLY A 108 1.56 8.38 -12.52
C GLY A 108 1.26 8.58 -11.03
N MET A 109 0.45 7.69 -10.46
CA MET A 109 0.10 7.74 -9.03
C MET A 109 1.31 7.61 -8.11
N ALA A 110 2.28 6.75 -8.45
CA ALA A 110 3.46 6.48 -7.64
C ALA A 110 4.36 7.72 -7.57
N LYS A 111 4.54 8.41 -8.71
CA LYS A 111 5.31 9.66 -8.77
C LYS A 111 4.69 10.76 -7.90
N ASP A 112 3.38 10.98 -8.02
CA ASP A 112 2.72 12.01 -7.22
C ASP A 112 2.68 11.62 -5.74
N HIS A 113 2.51 10.34 -5.43
CA HIS A 113 2.57 9.83 -4.05
C HIS A 113 3.93 10.08 -3.40
N GLU A 114 5.04 9.88 -4.11
CA GLU A 114 6.39 10.21 -3.63
C GLU A 114 6.52 11.69 -3.27
N ILE A 115 6.03 12.58 -4.15
CA ILE A 115 6.03 14.03 -3.92
C ILE A 115 5.20 14.37 -2.67
N TRP A 116 3.99 13.82 -2.55
CA TRP A 116 3.10 14.08 -1.42
C TRP A 116 3.71 13.64 -0.10
N VAL A 117 4.34 12.46 -0.05
CA VAL A 117 5.03 11.98 1.16
C VAL A 117 6.21 12.91 1.50
N GLY A 118 6.97 13.35 0.49
CA GLY A 118 8.03 14.35 0.68
C GLY A 118 7.53 15.65 1.29
N GLU A 119 6.41 16.18 0.81
CA GLU A 119 5.77 17.38 1.37
C GLU A 119 5.31 17.18 2.82
N MET A 120 4.68 16.04 3.12
CA MET A 120 4.21 15.73 4.48
C MET A 120 5.35 15.63 5.49
N LEU A 121 6.54 15.23 5.04
CA LEU A 121 7.74 15.08 5.87
C LEU A 121 8.71 16.27 5.76
N ALA A 122 8.39 17.30 4.98
CA ALA A 122 9.31 18.39 4.66
C ALA A 122 9.82 19.17 5.88
N ASN A 123 9.03 19.24 6.96
CA ASN A 123 9.40 19.91 8.21
C ASN A 123 10.26 19.02 9.14
N MET A 124 10.64 17.82 8.71
CA MET A 124 11.48 16.90 9.47
C MET A 124 12.86 16.78 8.79
N PRO A 125 13.96 17.11 9.48
CA PRO A 125 15.31 16.92 8.94
C PRO A 125 15.57 15.46 8.51
N GLN A 126 16.34 15.26 7.45
CA GLN A 126 16.63 13.94 6.91
C GLN A 126 17.26 12.98 7.96
N SER A 127 18.10 13.50 8.86
CA SER A 127 18.67 12.71 9.96
C SER A 127 17.58 12.15 10.89
N THR A 128 16.60 12.97 11.26
CA THR A 128 15.46 12.55 12.10
C THR A 128 14.55 11.57 11.35
N GLN A 129 14.37 11.75 10.04
CA GLN A 129 13.64 10.77 9.23
C GLN A 129 14.33 9.39 9.27
N GLN A 130 15.66 9.36 9.14
CA GLN A 130 16.44 8.13 9.19
C GLN A 130 16.36 7.46 10.57
N GLU A 131 16.50 8.21 11.66
CA GLU A 131 16.39 7.69 13.03
C GLU A 131 15.01 7.07 13.29
N LEU A 132 13.94 7.72 12.83
CA LEU A 132 12.59 7.20 12.94
C LEU A 132 12.40 5.93 12.10
N LEU A 133 12.91 5.91 10.86
CA LEU A 133 12.87 4.74 10.00
C LEU A 133 13.54 3.53 10.67
N ASP A 134 14.76 3.71 11.19
CA ASP A 134 15.50 2.66 11.89
C ASP A 134 14.73 2.14 13.11
N GLY A 135 14.13 3.05 13.89
CA GLY A 135 13.29 2.71 15.03
C GLY A 135 12.06 1.89 14.65
N LEU A 136 11.37 2.27 13.56
CA LEU A 136 10.20 1.56 13.04
C LEU A 136 10.57 0.18 12.51
N LEU A 137 11.67 0.05 11.78
CA LEU A 137 12.14 -1.25 11.28
C LEU A 137 12.48 -2.21 12.43
N ARG A 138 13.14 -1.72 13.48
CA ARG A 138 13.39 -2.51 14.70
C ARG A 138 12.09 -2.96 15.36
N LEU A 139 11.09 -2.08 15.44
CA LEU A 139 9.78 -2.42 15.99
C LEU A 139 9.06 -3.47 15.14
N GLN A 140 9.11 -3.36 13.81
CA GLN A 140 8.48 -4.31 12.88
C GLN A 140 9.08 -5.71 13.00
N ASN A 141 10.39 -5.82 13.21
CA ASN A 141 11.07 -7.10 13.42
C ASN A 141 10.54 -7.90 14.62
N ASN A 142 9.88 -7.26 15.59
CA ASN A 142 9.23 -7.98 16.70
C ASN A 142 8.04 -8.85 16.25
N PHE A 143 7.50 -8.61 15.05
CA PHE A 143 6.32 -9.29 14.51
C PHE A 143 6.64 -10.26 13.37
N VAL A 144 7.87 -10.23 12.86
CA VAL A 144 8.37 -11.20 11.88
C VAL A 144 8.84 -12.42 12.68
N LYS A 145 8.16 -13.56 12.48
CA LYS A 145 8.57 -14.86 13.03
C LYS A 145 9.69 -15.46 12.20
#